data_AF-A0A3A9VQE6-F1
#
_entry.id   AF-A0A3A9VQE6-F1
#
_cell.length_a   1.000
_cell.length_b   1.000
_cell.length_c   1.000
_cell.angle_alpha   90.00
_cell.angle_beta   90.00
_cell.angle_gamma   90.00
#
_symmetry.space_group_name_H-M   'P 1'
#
loop_
_entity.id
_entity.type
_entity.pdbx_description
1 polymer ?
#
loop_
_entity_poly.entity_id
_entity_poly.type
_entity_poly.pdbx_seq_one_letter_code
_entity_poly.pdbx_strand_id
1 'polypeptide(L)'
;MNTHANRLNEIKNQSVANSVFQKQSSSKSTFQFVDNRLGTITQRKLQEMANNSQQAKQVAQLQAMTDAYTSQQQQIVFQLAGGANAYDAGEGAYWHVHYGDHVKFGGLAETRINFDGRTRNKILRQLRAQRNVPPQSQKGGATYIQCVNWILRNR
;
A
#
# COMPACT_ATOMS: atom_id res chain seq x y z
N MET A 1 55.10 -67.33 -26.76
CA MET A 1 54.87 -66.04 -26.08
C MET A 1 53.67 -65.40 -26.78
N ASN A 2 52.46 -65.58 -26.25
CA ASN A 2 51.22 -65.10 -26.88
C ASN A 2 50.48 -64.25 -25.84
N THR A 3 50.48 -62.93 -26.03
CA THR A 3 49.87 -61.98 -25.10
C THR A 3 48.57 -61.46 -25.70
N HIS A 4 47.43 -61.82 -25.11
CA HIS A 4 46.13 -61.28 -25.49
C HIS A 4 45.90 -59.91 -24.83
N ALA A 5 45.62 -58.89 -25.64
CA ALA A 5 45.29 -57.55 -25.17
C ALA A 5 43.85 -57.52 -24.61
N ASN A 6 43.69 -57.01 -23.39
CA ASN A 6 42.38 -56.79 -22.77
C ASN A 6 41.77 -55.47 -23.27
N ARG A 7 40.57 -55.52 -23.86
CA ARG A 7 39.87 -54.37 -24.44
C ARG A 7 38.95 -53.77 -23.38
N LEU A 8 39.31 -52.60 -22.85
CA LEU A 8 38.45 -51.83 -21.96
C LEU A 8 37.33 -51.15 -22.76
N ASN A 9 36.08 -51.43 -22.40
CA ASN A 9 34.91 -50.75 -22.95
C ASN A 9 34.68 -49.44 -22.19
N GLU A 10 34.70 -48.30 -22.90
CA GLU A 10 34.28 -47.00 -22.36
C GLU A 10 32.79 -47.03 -21.99
N ILE A 11 32.47 -46.77 -20.73
CA ILE A 11 31.09 -46.56 -20.28
C ILE A 11 30.70 -45.12 -20.66
N LYS A 12 30.03 -44.98 -21.81
CA LYS A 12 29.37 -43.72 -22.20
C LYS A 12 28.22 -43.43 -21.23
N ASN A 13 28.44 -42.50 -20.30
CA ASN A 13 27.38 -41.94 -19.47
C ASN A 13 26.47 -41.07 -20.37
N GLN A 14 25.31 -41.60 -20.77
CA GLN A 14 24.26 -40.81 -21.39
C GLN A 14 23.61 -39.92 -20.31
N SER A 15 23.79 -38.61 -20.42
CA SER A 15 23.06 -37.62 -19.63
C SER A 15 21.63 -37.53 -20.17
N VAL A 16 20.67 -38.18 -19.51
CA VAL A 16 19.24 -37.95 -19.75
C VAL A 16 18.82 -36.72 -18.94
N ALA A 17 18.48 -35.64 -19.63
CA ALA A 17 17.87 -34.47 -19.00
C ALA A 17 16.42 -34.82 -18.60
N ASN A 18 16.17 -34.98 -17.30
CA ASN A 18 14.80 -35.02 -16.79
C ASN A 18 14.18 -33.63 -16.95
N SER A 19 13.30 -33.46 -17.94
CA SER A 19 12.44 -32.29 -18.02
C SER A 19 11.48 -32.30 -16.83
N VAL A 20 11.77 -31.45 -15.84
CA VAL A 20 10.88 -31.21 -14.70
C VAL A 20 9.64 -30.49 -15.22
N PHE A 21 8.57 -31.24 -15.49
CA PHE A 21 7.24 -30.66 -15.72
C PHE A 21 6.69 -30.11 -14.39
N GLN A 22 6.82 -28.81 -14.16
CA GLN A 22 6.09 -28.13 -13.07
C GLN A 22 4.65 -27.85 -13.51
N LYS A 23 3.73 -28.73 -13.13
CA LYS A 23 2.29 -28.47 -13.22
C LYS A 23 1.89 -27.51 -12.09
N GLN A 24 1.69 -26.22 -12.41
CA GLN A 24 1.18 -25.25 -11.44
C GLN A 24 -0.35 -25.38 -11.32
N SER A 25 -0.83 -25.95 -10.22
CA SER A 25 -2.24 -25.89 -9.82
C SER A 25 -2.51 -24.61 -9.05
N SER A 26 -3.59 -23.91 -9.40
CA SER A 26 -4.04 -22.63 -8.80
C SER A 26 -4.60 -22.72 -7.37
N SER A 27 -4.48 -23.87 -6.71
CA SER A 27 -4.87 -24.05 -5.31
C SER A 27 -3.72 -23.63 -4.38
N LYS A 28 -3.99 -22.63 -3.52
CA LYS A 28 -3.09 -22.11 -2.49
C LYS A 28 -2.40 -23.27 -1.74
N SER A 29 -1.09 -23.45 -1.94
CA SER A 29 -0.33 -24.54 -1.32
C SER A 29 -0.36 -24.41 0.20
N THR A 30 -1.01 -25.36 0.88
CA THR A 30 -1.04 -25.47 2.34
C THR A 30 0.25 -26.07 2.91
N PHE A 31 1.07 -26.70 2.06
CA PHE A 31 2.33 -27.32 2.47
C PHE A 31 3.49 -26.35 2.26
N GLN A 32 4.17 -25.99 3.35
CA GLN A 32 5.40 -25.20 3.34
C GLN A 32 6.59 -26.16 3.52
N PHE A 33 7.56 -26.08 2.63
CA PHE A 33 8.85 -26.77 2.82
C PHE A 33 9.64 -26.04 3.90
N VAL A 34 10.14 -26.79 4.89
CA VAL A 34 10.93 -26.25 6.00
C VAL A 34 12.37 -26.75 5.88
N ASP A 35 13.33 -25.85 5.99
CA ASP A 35 14.75 -26.22 6.00
C ASP A 35 15.15 -26.74 7.40
N ASN A 36 15.52 -28.02 7.43
CA ASN A 36 15.93 -28.76 8.64
C ASN A 36 17.45 -29.01 8.70
N ARG A 37 18.25 -28.36 7.85
CA ARG A 37 19.71 -28.43 7.98
C ARG A 37 20.12 -27.84 9.33
N LEU A 38 21.11 -28.46 9.98
CA LEU A 38 21.52 -28.12 11.36
C LEU A 38 21.85 -26.62 11.53
N GLY A 39 22.55 -26.03 10.57
CA GLY A 39 22.88 -24.60 10.57
C GLY A 39 21.65 -23.70 10.56
N THR A 40 20.62 -24.07 9.79
CA THR A 40 19.35 -23.33 9.71
C THR A 40 18.56 -23.42 11.02
N ILE A 41 18.60 -24.57 11.69
CA ILE A 41 17.99 -24.76 13.01
C ILE A 41 18.70 -23.87 14.05
N THR A 42 20.03 -23.87 14.07
CA THR A 42 20.82 -23.04 15.00
C THR A 42 20.56 -21.55 14.79
N GLN A 43 20.55 -21.09 13.54
CA GLN A 43 20.27 -19.68 13.22
C GLN A 43 18.85 -19.27 13.62
N ARG A 44 17.84 -20.13 13.37
CA ARG A 44 16.46 -19.91 13.79
C ARG A 44 16.37 -19.72 15.31
N LYS A 45 17.03 -20.59 16.08
CA LYS A 45 17.05 -20.50 17.54
C LYS A 45 17.72 -19.22 18.06
N LEU A 46 18.81 -18.79 17.41
CA LEU A 46 19.46 -17.51 17.71
C LEU A 46 18.51 -16.32 17.45
N GLN A 47 17.80 -16.33 16.32
CA GLN A 47 16.81 -15.30 15.99
C GLN A 47 15.66 -15.26 17.01
N GLU A 48 15.15 -16.43 17.41
CA GLU A 48 14.10 -16.52 18.43
C GLU A 48 14.55 -15.95 19.77
N MET A 49 15.78 -16.22 20.20
CA MET A 49 16.33 -15.63 21.43
C MET A 49 16.50 -14.11 21.31
N ALA A 50 16.97 -13.62 20.16
CA ALA A 50 17.08 -12.17 19.91
C ALA A 50 15.70 -11.49 19.94
N ASN A 51 14.70 -12.08 19.27
CA ASN A 51 13.33 -11.57 19.22
C ASN A 51 12.65 -11.58 20.60
N ASN A 52 12.95 -12.57 21.43
CA ASN A 52 12.39 -12.70 22.78
C ASN A 52 13.21 -12.00 23.87
N SER A 53 14.33 -11.36 23.49
CA SER A 53 15.20 -10.66 24.42
C SER A 53 14.45 -9.51 25.12
N GLN A 54 14.87 -9.19 26.34
CA GLN A 54 14.27 -8.10 27.10
C GLN A 54 14.42 -6.75 26.37
N GLN A 55 15.54 -6.56 25.67
CA GLN A 55 15.80 -5.37 24.86
C GLN A 55 14.80 -5.26 23.70
N ALA A 56 14.55 -6.35 22.96
CA ALA A 56 13.55 -6.37 21.89
C ALA A 56 12.15 -6.02 22.41
N LYS A 57 11.78 -6.54 23.59
CA LYS A 57 10.49 -6.20 24.24
C LYS A 57 10.41 -4.73 24.65
N GLN A 58 11.47 -4.18 25.23
CA GLN A 58 11.52 -2.76 25.62
C GLN A 58 11.42 -1.83 24.41
N VAL A 59 12.12 -2.15 23.31
CA VAL A 59 12.03 -1.39 22.06
C VAL A 59 10.61 -1.44 21.50
N ALA A 60 9.98 -2.60 21.47
CA ALA A 60 8.59 -2.74 21.02
C ALA A 60 7.61 -1.92 21.89
N GLN A 61 7.81 -1.89 23.21
CA GLN A 61 7.00 -1.07 24.11
C GLN A 61 7.20 0.43 23.87
N LEU A 62 8.45 0.87 23.72
CA LEU A 62 8.75 2.28 23.45
C LEU A 62 8.18 2.73 22.10
N GLN A 63 8.25 1.88 21.09
CA GLN A 63 7.62 2.13 19.79
C GLN A 63 6.10 2.28 19.96
N ALA A 64 5.45 1.34 20.66
CA ALA A 64 4.01 1.42 20.89
C ALA A 64 3.59 2.67 21.67
N MET A 65 4.37 3.11 22.67
CA MET A 65 4.13 4.36 23.39
C MET A 65 4.27 5.58 22.48
N THR A 66 5.27 5.58 21.59
CA THR A 66 5.50 6.66 20.63
C THR A 66 4.36 6.75 19.60
N ASP A 67 3.90 5.60 19.11
CA ASP A 67 2.77 5.51 18.18
C ASP A 67 1.47 5.98 18.85
N ALA A 68 1.25 5.59 20.11
CA ALA A 68 0.09 6.02 20.89
C ALA A 68 0.10 7.54 21.13
N TYR A 69 1.25 8.10 21.53
CA TYR A 69 1.40 9.54 21.73
C TYR A 69 1.18 10.32 20.44
N THR A 70 1.77 9.87 19.33
CA THR A 70 1.61 10.49 18.01
C THR A 70 0.15 10.44 17.56
N SER A 71 -0.51 9.30 17.75
CA SER A 71 -1.94 9.15 17.44
C SER A 71 -2.80 10.09 18.28
N GLN A 72 -2.51 10.21 19.58
CA GLN A 72 -3.22 11.13 20.46
C GLN A 72 -3.03 12.59 20.03
N GLN A 73 -1.80 13.01 19.69
CA GLN A 73 -1.53 14.34 19.18
C GLN A 73 -2.29 14.63 17.88
N GLN A 74 -2.29 13.67 16.94
CA GLN A 74 -3.05 13.80 15.69
C GLN A 74 -4.55 13.96 15.95
N GLN A 75 -5.11 13.20 16.89
CA GLN A 75 -6.52 13.33 17.28
C GLN A 75 -6.84 14.70 17.89
N ILE A 76 -5.97 15.22 18.75
CA ILE A 76 -6.13 16.56 19.34
C ILE A 76 -6.07 17.64 18.26
N VAL A 77 -5.09 17.58 17.36
CA VAL A 77 -4.97 18.51 16.22
C VAL A 77 -6.21 18.44 15.34
N PHE A 78 -6.69 17.23 15.03
CA PHE A 78 -7.90 17.02 14.25
C PHE A 78 -9.14 17.66 14.91
N GLN A 79 -9.32 17.47 16.23
CA GLN A 79 -10.42 18.10 16.98
C GLN A 79 -10.33 19.63 16.97
N LEU A 80 -9.14 20.19 17.19
CA LEU A 80 -8.89 21.63 17.13
C LEU A 80 -9.14 22.21 15.73
N ALA A 81 -8.91 21.42 14.67
CA ALA A 81 -9.17 21.81 13.28
C ALA A 81 -10.65 21.70 12.86
N GLY A 82 -11.57 21.33 13.77
CA GLY A 82 -13.00 21.19 13.49
C GLY A 82 -13.50 19.75 13.39
N GLY A 83 -12.67 18.77 13.74
CA GLY A 83 -13.04 17.35 13.81
C GLY A 83 -13.59 16.82 12.48
N ALA A 84 -14.71 16.11 12.51
CA ALA A 84 -15.33 15.53 11.31
C ALA A 84 -15.75 16.55 10.24
N ASN A 85 -15.81 17.84 10.60
CA ASN A 85 -16.10 18.94 9.68
C ASN A 85 -14.83 19.65 9.18
N ALA A 86 -13.65 19.24 9.64
CA ALA A 86 -12.37 19.75 9.18
C ALA A 86 -12.13 19.31 7.75
N TYR A 87 -11.75 20.26 6.89
CA TYR A 87 -11.39 20.02 5.50
C TYR A 87 -9.96 20.52 5.25
N ASP A 88 -9.22 19.82 4.41
CA ASP A 88 -7.80 20.10 4.13
C ASP A 88 -7.62 21.33 3.23
N ALA A 89 -8.63 21.63 2.40
CA ALA A 89 -8.67 22.83 1.60
C ALA A 89 -10.10 23.23 1.27
N GLY A 90 -10.30 24.52 1.06
CA GLY A 90 -11.54 25.08 0.58
C GLY A 90 -12.19 26.06 1.54
N GLU A 91 -13.45 26.33 1.29
CA GLU A 91 -14.27 27.27 2.04
C GLU A 91 -15.58 26.59 2.44
N GLY A 92 -15.49 25.53 3.26
CA GLY A 92 -16.59 24.82 3.92
C GLY A 92 -17.88 24.70 3.11
N ALA A 93 -18.83 25.60 3.41
CA ALA A 93 -20.17 25.67 2.81
C ALA A 93 -20.19 25.92 1.29
N TYR A 94 -19.06 26.29 0.68
CA TYR A 94 -18.94 26.52 -0.75
C TYR A 94 -18.27 25.35 -1.46
N TRP A 95 -17.09 24.95 -1.00
CA TRP A 95 -16.37 23.78 -1.49
C TRP A 95 -15.36 23.33 -0.46
N HIS A 96 -15.05 22.04 -0.46
CA HIS A 96 -14.01 21.50 0.39
C HIS A 96 -13.38 20.24 -0.20
N VAL A 97 -12.16 19.97 0.25
CA VAL A 97 -11.39 18.77 -0.07
C VAL A 97 -11.04 18.06 1.22
N HIS A 98 -11.21 16.74 1.21
CA HIS A 98 -10.56 15.84 2.15
C HIS A 98 -9.43 15.11 1.42
N TYR A 99 -8.20 15.26 1.87
CA TYR A 99 -6.99 14.76 1.25
C TYR A 99 -7.09 13.24 1.10
N GLY A 100 -6.74 12.73 -0.08
CA GLY A 100 -6.86 11.30 -0.37
C GLY A 100 -8.29 10.78 -0.62
N ASP A 101 -9.33 11.43 -0.09
CA ASP A 101 -10.72 10.96 -0.17
C ASP A 101 -11.55 11.64 -1.28
N HIS A 102 -11.92 12.92 -1.16
CA HIS A 102 -12.86 13.54 -2.10
C HIS A 102 -12.78 15.07 -2.17
N VAL A 103 -13.42 15.63 -3.21
CA VAL A 103 -13.81 17.05 -3.29
C VAL A 103 -15.33 17.17 -3.38
N LYS A 104 -15.93 18.18 -2.74
CA LYS A 104 -17.38 18.40 -2.75
C LYS A 104 -17.72 19.90 -2.72
N PHE A 105 -18.84 20.28 -3.32
CA PHE A 105 -19.39 21.63 -3.24
C PHE A 105 -20.53 21.71 -2.22
N GLY A 106 -20.38 22.63 -1.26
CA GLY A 106 -21.30 22.78 -0.14
C GLY A 106 -21.63 21.48 0.60
N GLY A 107 -22.85 21.40 1.14
CA GLY A 107 -23.37 20.22 1.82
C GLY A 107 -23.93 19.13 0.88
N LEU A 108 -23.86 19.34 -0.44
CA LEU A 108 -24.58 18.55 -1.43
C LEU A 108 -23.84 17.26 -1.79
N ALA A 109 -24.39 16.11 -1.41
CA ALA A 109 -23.76 14.80 -1.62
C ALA A 109 -23.53 14.47 -3.10
N GLU A 110 -24.40 14.95 -3.99
CA GLU A 110 -24.33 14.77 -5.44
C GLU A 110 -23.12 15.44 -6.10
N THR A 111 -22.54 16.45 -5.43
CA THR A 111 -21.34 17.14 -5.89
C THR A 111 -20.06 16.46 -5.43
N ARG A 112 -20.16 15.39 -4.63
CA ARG A 112 -19.02 14.65 -4.13
C ARG A 112 -18.35 13.93 -5.29
N ILE A 113 -17.06 14.20 -5.47
CA ILE A 113 -16.19 13.52 -6.42
C ILE A 113 -15.11 12.84 -5.60
N ASN A 114 -15.26 11.54 -5.40
CA ASN A 114 -14.23 10.73 -4.78
C ASN A 114 -13.00 10.66 -5.67
N PHE A 115 -11.84 10.60 -5.03
CA PHE A 115 -10.58 10.53 -5.72
C PHE A 115 -10.23 9.13 -6.18
N ASP A 116 -10.59 8.05 -5.48
CA ASP A 116 -10.61 6.62 -5.91
C ASP A 116 -9.62 6.21 -7.03
N GLY A 117 -8.35 6.63 -6.96
CA GLY A 117 -7.35 6.38 -8.03
C GLY A 117 -7.61 7.08 -9.38
N ARG A 118 -8.58 7.99 -9.45
CA ARG A 118 -8.89 8.82 -10.62
C ARG A 118 -7.76 9.78 -10.91
N THR A 119 -7.45 9.91 -12.19
CA THR A 119 -6.51 10.92 -12.66
C THR A 119 -7.10 12.31 -12.49
N ARG A 120 -6.24 13.32 -12.31
CA ARG A 120 -6.62 14.74 -12.29
C ARG A 120 -7.60 15.10 -13.41
N ASN A 121 -7.35 14.65 -14.64
CA ASN A 121 -8.20 14.96 -15.79
C ASN A 121 -9.62 14.37 -15.65
N LYS A 122 -9.77 13.17 -15.07
CA LYS A 122 -11.09 12.58 -14.81
C LYS A 122 -11.84 13.39 -13.75
N ILE A 123 -11.16 13.85 -12.70
CA ILE A 123 -11.74 14.71 -11.66
C ILE A 123 -12.19 16.04 -12.27
N LEU A 124 -11.32 16.72 -13.02
CA LEU A 124 -11.61 17.99 -13.69
C LEU A 124 -12.77 17.87 -14.69
N ARG A 125 -12.86 16.76 -15.42
CA ARG A 125 -13.99 16.51 -16.33
C ARG A 125 -15.31 16.41 -15.59
N GLN A 126 -15.33 15.73 -14.44
CA GLN A 126 -16.55 15.63 -13.62
C GLN A 126 -16.91 16.98 -12.97
N LEU A 127 -15.93 17.73 -12.49
CA LEU A 127 -16.14 19.11 -12.02
C LEU A 127 -16.79 19.98 -13.10
N ARG A 128 -16.31 19.89 -14.35
CA ARG A 128 -16.90 20.61 -15.49
C ARG A 128 -18.33 20.17 -15.79
N ALA A 129 -18.60 18.86 -15.76
CA ALA A 129 -19.94 18.32 -15.97
C ALA A 129 -20.94 18.81 -14.92
N GLN A 130 -20.46 19.08 -13.70
CA GLN A 130 -21.27 19.56 -12.60
C GLN A 130 -21.19 21.07 -12.40
N ARG A 131 -20.61 21.87 -13.31
CA ARG A 131 -20.35 23.31 -13.13
C ARG A 131 -21.57 24.16 -12.71
N ASN A 132 -22.79 23.71 -12.99
CA ASN A 132 -24.02 24.43 -12.66
C ASN A 132 -24.64 24.00 -11.31
N VAL A 133 -24.08 23.00 -10.62
CA VAL A 133 -24.52 22.52 -9.30
C VAL A 133 -23.83 23.21 -8.09
N PRO A 134 -22.64 23.86 -8.19
CA PRO A 134 -22.04 24.62 -7.10
C PRO A 134 -22.97 25.74 -6.61
N PRO A 135 -22.67 26.34 -5.44
CA PRO A 135 -23.47 27.43 -4.92
C PRO A 135 -23.67 28.52 -5.97
N GLN A 136 -24.92 28.86 -6.27
CA GLN A 136 -25.29 29.82 -7.32
C GLN A 136 -25.06 31.29 -6.91
N SER A 137 -24.44 31.52 -5.75
CA SER A 137 -24.10 32.86 -5.30
C SER A 137 -22.89 33.41 -6.05
N GLN A 138 -22.75 34.73 -6.10
CA GLN A 138 -21.56 35.40 -6.65
C GLN A 138 -20.26 34.85 -6.04
N LYS A 139 -20.30 34.52 -4.75
CA LYS A 139 -19.19 33.87 -4.03
C LYS A 139 -18.96 32.43 -4.48
N GLY A 140 -20.03 31.68 -4.74
CA GLY A 140 -19.97 30.32 -5.28
C GLY A 140 -19.26 30.21 -6.65
N GLY A 141 -19.53 31.15 -7.56
CA GLY A 141 -18.82 31.22 -8.86
C GLY A 141 -17.31 31.42 -8.70
N ALA A 142 -16.88 32.30 -7.79
CA ALA A 142 -15.47 32.50 -7.47
C ALA A 142 -14.83 31.24 -6.86
N THR A 143 -15.56 30.54 -5.99
CA THR A 143 -15.06 29.35 -5.31
C THR A 143 -14.90 28.14 -6.24
N TYR A 144 -15.71 28.01 -7.30
CA TYR A 144 -15.50 26.97 -8.32
C TYR A 144 -14.13 27.09 -9.00
N ILE A 145 -13.72 28.30 -9.36
CA ILE A 145 -12.40 28.55 -9.95
C ILE A 145 -11.29 28.22 -8.96
N GLN A 146 -11.45 28.60 -7.68
CA GLN A 146 -10.50 28.24 -6.63
C GLN A 146 -10.36 26.73 -6.47
N CYS A 147 -11.48 26.00 -6.44
CA CYS A 147 -11.50 24.54 -6.40
C CYS A 147 -10.75 23.92 -7.58
N VAL A 148 -11.06 24.37 -8.80
CA VAL A 148 -10.40 23.87 -10.02
C VAL A 148 -8.90 24.14 -9.99
N ASN A 149 -8.49 25.33 -9.58
CA ASN A 149 -7.08 25.69 -9.45
C ASN A 149 -6.36 24.85 -8.39
N TRP A 150 -7.03 24.53 -7.29
CA TRP A 150 -6.47 23.66 -6.26
C TRP A 150 -6.23 22.25 -6.80
N ILE A 151 -7.22 21.68 -7.50
CA ILE A 151 -7.09 20.35 -8.12
C ILE A 151 -5.99 20.33 -9.19
N LEU A 152 -5.83 21.42 -9.95
CA LEU A 152 -4.75 21.54 -10.94
C LEU A 152 -3.35 21.50 -10.30
N ARG A 153 -3.19 22.06 -9.10
CA ARG A 153 -1.91 22.18 -8.40
C ARG A 153 -1.56 20.98 -7.53
N ASN A 154 -2.55 20.29 -6.97
CA ASN A 154 -2.35 19.33 -5.87
C ASN A 154 -2.76 17.88 -6.18
N ARG A 155 -3.24 17.59 -7.39
CA ARG A 155 -3.70 16.26 -7.83
C ARG A 155 -3.16 15.89 -9.21
#